data_AF-A0A9Q1EVD3-F1
#
_entry.id   AF-A0A9Q1EVD3-F1
#
_cell.length_a   1.000
_cell.length_b   1.000
_cell.length_c   1.000
_cell.angle_alpha   90.00
_cell.angle_beta   90.00
_cell.angle_gamma   90.00
#
_symmetry.space_group_name_H-M   'P 1'
#
loop_
_entity.id
_entity.type
_entity.pdbx_description
1 polymer ?
#
loop_
_entity_poly.entity_id
_entity_poly.type
_entity_poly.pdbx_seq_one_letter_code
_entity_poly.pdbx_strand_id
1 'polypeptide(L)'
;MKVLTAGEIERVMLTVAIAQPFSLKVVSMGLYLGEQTYLRSSWNVLDGFLVFVSLIDIVVSMAGGAKILGVLRVLRLLRTLRPLRVISRAPGLKLVVETLITSLKPIGNIVLICCAFFIIFGILGVQLFKGKFFHCLGPDVKNITNKSDCLLASYKWVHHKYNFDNLGQALMSLFVLASKDGWGQHHVSWPRRGGH
;
A
#
# COMPACT_ATOMS: atom_id res chain seq x y z
N MET A 1 22.13 30.22 15.78
CA MET A 1 21.75 30.26 14.35
C MET A 1 21.82 28.83 13.81
N LYS A 2 20.68 28.11 13.73
CA LYS A 2 20.69 26.75 13.16
C LYS A 2 20.83 26.89 11.65
N VAL A 3 21.95 26.43 11.12
CA VAL A 3 22.17 26.33 9.67
C VAL A 3 21.10 25.40 9.12
N LEU A 4 20.15 25.93 8.34
CA LEU A 4 19.20 25.09 7.61
C LEU A 4 20.01 24.20 6.66
N THR A 5 19.79 22.91 6.75
CA THR A 5 20.46 21.94 5.88
C THR A 5 19.98 22.12 4.44
N ALA A 6 20.82 21.85 3.42
CA ALA A 6 20.47 22.04 2.01
C ALA A 6 19.13 21.37 1.61
N GLY A 7 18.80 20.23 2.24
CA GLY A 7 17.53 19.53 2.04
C GLY A 7 16.30 20.19 2.66
N GLU A 8 16.44 21.09 3.64
CA GLU A 8 15.35 21.92 4.17
C GLU A 8 15.06 23.10 3.24
N ILE A 9 16.11 23.72 2.70
CA ILE A 9 15.99 24.82 1.73
C ILE A 9 15.24 24.35 0.47
N GLU A 10 15.60 23.18 -0.06
CA GLU A 10 14.91 22.58 -1.20
C GLU A 10 13.41 22.39 -0.92
N ARG A 11 13.03 21.92 0.28
CA ARG A 11 11.62 21.67 0.65
C ARG A 11 10.83 22.96 0.78
N VAL A 12 11.43 23.99 1.35
CA VAL A 12 10.82 25.32 1.47
C VAL A 12 10.62 25.92 0.08
N MET A 13 11.65 25.91 -0.78
CA MET A 13 11.55 26.44 -2.14
C MET A 13 10.49 25.72 -2.98
N LEU A 14 10.43 24.38 -2.88
CA LEU A 14 9.38 23.60 -3.52
C LEU A 14 7.99 23.93 -3.01
N THR A 15 7.82 24.12 -1.69
CA THR A 15 6.52 24.43 -1.11
C THR A 15 6.07 25.83 -1.49
N VAL A 16 6.97 26.81 -1.50
CA VAL A 16 6.68 28.18 -1.97
C VAL A 16 6.33 28.18 -3.47
N ALA A 17 7.08 27.46 -4.30
CA ALA A 17 6.80 27.32 -5.73
C ALA A 17 5.46 26.60 -6.02
N ILE A 18 4.94 25.82 -5.08
CA ILE A 18 3.64 25.14 -5.19
C ILE A 18 2.52 26.02 -4.62
N ALA A 19 2.76 26.71 -3.50
CA ALA A 19 1.80 27.59 -2.86
C ALA A 19 1.48 28.82 -3.74
N GLN A 20 2.47 29.41 -4.39
CA GLN A 20 2.30 30.61 -5.22
C GLN A 20 1.25 30.46 -6.34
N PRO A 21 1.32 29.45 -7.23
CA PRO A 21 0.29 29.24 -8.25
C PRO A 21 -1.05 28.76 -7.66
N PHE A 22 -1.05 28.05 -6.52
CA PHE A 22 -2.27 27.63 -5.83
C PHE A 22 -3.05 28.83 -5.29
N SER A 23 -2.38 29.74 -4.57
CA SER A 23 -2.95 30.98 -4.05
C SER A 23 -3.54 31.83 -5.17
N LEU A 24 -2.83 31.97 -6.30
CA LEU A 24 -3.32 32.67 -7.48
C LEU A 24 -4.58 32.01 -8.07
N LYS A 25 -4.63 30.67 -8.13
CA LYS A 25 -5.79 29.91 -8.61
C LYS A 25 -7.02 30.05 -7.70
N VAL A 26 -6.79 30.02 -6.39
CA VAL A 26 -7.84 30.16 -5.37
C VAL A 26 -8.43 31.58 -5.41
N VAL A 27 -7.59 32.59 -5.60
CA VAL A 27 -8.03 33.98 -5.76
C VAL A 27 -8.74 34.21 -7.10
N SER A 28 -8.26 33.61 -8.21
CA SER A 28 -8.86 33.80 -9.54
C SER A 28 -10.17 33.04 -9.74
N MET A 29 -10.34 31.87 -9.11
CA MET A 29 -11.56 31.05 -9.25
C MET A 29 -12.61 31.33 -8.16
N GLY A 30 -12.24 32.02 -7.07
CA GLY A 30 -13.14 32.31 -5.96
C GLY A 30 -13.47 31.06 -5.13
N LEU A 31 -13.32 31.14 -3.81
CA LEU A 31 -13.55 30.00 -2.90
C LEU A 31 -15.01 29.52 -2.86
N TYR A 32 -15.99 30.40 -3.10
CA TYR A 32 -17.42 30.07 -2.93
C TYR A 32 -18.42 30.81 -3.85
N LEU A 33 -18.02 31.87 -4.58
CA LEU A 33 -18.95 32.69 -5.37
C LEU A 33 -18.60 32.64 -6.86
N GLY A 34 -19.19 31.68 -7.56
CA GLY A 34 -19.16 31.55 -9.02
C GLY A 34 -19.71 30.19 -9.47
N GLU A 35 -20.49 30.18 -10.56
CA GLU A 35 -21.13 28.97 -11.16
C GLU A 35 -20.13 27.88 -11.59
N GLN A 36 -18.83 28.15 -11.55
CA GLN A 36 -17.72 27.23 -11.83
C GLN A 36 -16.97 26.88 -10.53
N THR A 37 -17.63 26.14 -9.65
CA THR A 37 -17.14 25.81 -8.31
C THR A 37 -15.84 24.98 -8.35
N TYR A 38 -14.78 25.48 -7.71
CA TYR A 38 -13.46 24.84 -7.60
C TYR A 38 -13.52 23.38 -7.11
N LEU A 39 -14.50 23.05 -6.25
CA LEU A 39 -14.70 21.74 -5.64
C LEU A 39 -15.34 20.69 -6.56
N ARG A 40 -15.89 21.08 -7.72
CA ARG A 40 -16.52 20.11 -8.65
C ARG A 40 -15.49 19.34 -9.49
N SER A 41 -14.27 19.86 -9.64
CA SER A 41 -13.18 19.17 -10.33
C SER A 41 -12.30 18.41 -9.34
N SER A 42 -12.32 17.08 -9.40
CA SER A 42 -11.48 16.19 -8.57
C SER A 42 -9.99 16.51 -8.67
N TRP A 43 -9.54 17.04 -9.82
CA TRP A 43 -8.15 17.41 -10.06
C TRP A 43 -7.71 18.65 -9.26
N ASN A 44 -8.61 19.59 -9.01
CA ASN A 44 -8.33 20.79 -8.22
C ASN A 44 -8.28 20.46 -6.71
N VAL A 45 -9.17 19.56 -6.26
CA VAL A 45 -9.16 19.04 -4.88
C VAL A 45 -7.87 18.30 -4.57
N LEU A 46 -7.35 17.50 -5.52
CA LEU A 46 -6.08 16.80 -5.39
C LEU A 46 -4.89 17.76 -5.27
N ASP A 47 -4.85 18.82 -6.08
CA ASP A 47 -3.81 19.85 -6.02
C ASP A 47 -3.82 20.57 -4.65
N GLY A 48 -5.01 20.91 -4.13
CA GLY A 48 -5.16 21.50 -2.80
C GLY A 48 -4.72 20.58 -1.66
N PHE A 49 -5.04 19.28 -1.74
CA PHE A 49 -4.59 18.30 -0.76
C PHE A 49 -3.05 18.18 -0.72
N LEU A 50 -2.40 18.18 -1.89
CA LEU A 50 -0.93 18.11 -1.98
C LEU A 50 -0.25 19.35 -1.38
N VAL A 51 -0.83 20.55 -1.57
CA VAL A 51 -0.34 21.78 -0.95
C VAL A 51 -0.49 21.70 0.58
N PHE A 52 -1.64 21.25 1.07
CA PHE A 52 -1.92 21.12 2.51
C PHE A 52 -0.94 20.15 3.21
N VAL A 53 -0.71 18.98 2.60
CA VAL A 53 0.24 17.99 3.09
C VAL A 53 1.68 18.54 3.13
N SER A 54 2.08 19.31 2.11
CA SER A 54 3.41 19.93 2.05
C SER A 54 3.59 21.01 3.12
N LEU A 55 2.53 21.76 3.44
CA LEU A 55 2.52 22.75 4.52
C LEU A 55 2.68 22.07 5.89
N ILE A 56 1.93 21.00 6.15
CA ILE A 56 2.05 20.22 7.39
C ILE A 56 3.46 19.64 7.53
N ASP A 57 4.07 19.15 6.45
CA ASP A 57 5.44 18.61 6.46
C ASP A 57 6.46 19.63 7.00
N ILE A 58 6.34 20.91 6.59
CA ILE A 58 7.21 21.99 7.06
C ILE A 58 6.95 22.32 8.53
N VAL A 59 5.68 22.51 8.91
CA VAL A 59 5.29 22.84 10.30
C VAL A 59 5.78 21.76 11.27
N VAL A 60 5.58 20.49 10.93
CA VAL A 60 6.04 19.35 11.73
C VAL A 60 7.56 19.26 11.78
N SER A 61 8.25 19.57 10.67
CA SER A 61 9.73 19.59 10.63
C SER A 61 10.30 20.68 11.54
N MET A 62 9.62 21.81 11.69
CA MET A 62 10.04 22.91 12.59
C MET A 62 9.71 22.66 14.07
N ALA A 63 8.62 21.95 14.37
CA ALA A 63 8.13 21.76 15.74
C ALA A 63 8.88 20.70 16.59
N GLY A 64 9.76 19.88 16.01
CA GLY A 64 10.86 19.19 16.72
C GLY A 64 10.56 18.34 17.97
N GLY A 65 9.35 17.79 18.16
CA GLY A 65 8.96 16.92 19.29
C GLY A 65 9.08 15.40 19.07
N ALA A 66 9.20 14.62 20.15
CA ALA A 66 9.45 13.16 20.11
C ALA A 66 8.32 12.29 19.49
N LYS A 67 7.06 12.77 19.44
CA LYS A 67 5.95 12.07 18.74
C LYS A 67 6.08 12.10 17.20
N ILE A 68 7.09 12.79 16.68
CA ILE A 68 7.26 13.10 15.27
C ILE A 68 7.91 11.96 14.48
N LEU A 69 8.50 10.93 15.13
CA LEU A 69 9.12 9.81 14.39
C LEU A 69 8.12 8.99 13.55
N GLY A 70 6.91 8.75 14.06
CA GLY A 70 5.85 8.09 13.29
C GLY A 70 5.30 8.97 12.17
N VAL A 71 5.04 10.24 12.48
CA VAL A 71 4.54 11.23 11.51
C VAL A 71 5.56 11.50 10.40
N LEU A 72 6.86 11.55 10.71
CA LEU A 72 7.93 11.69 9.72
C LEU A 72 7.97 10.52 8.73
N ARG A 73 7.65 9.30 9.17
CA ARG A 73 7.61 8.14 8.25
C ARG A 73 6.48 8.31 7.23
N VAL A 74 5.30 8.74 7.68
CA VAL A 74 4.16 9.02 6.79
C VAL A 74 4.46 10.21 5.87
N LEU A 75 5.01 11.30 6.41
CA LEU A 75 5.41 12.47 5.62
C LEU A 75 6.44 12.12 4.53
N ARG A 76 7.38 11.21 4.81
CA ARG A 76 8.32 10.69 3.80
C ARG A 76 7.60 9.96 2.66
N LEU A 77 6.57 9.15 2.96
CA LEU A 77 5.75 8.50 1.93
C LEU A 77 4.91 9.53 1.14
N LEU A 78 4.42 10.58 1.80
CA LEU A 78 3.69 11.64 1.10
C LEU A 78 4.59 12.40 0.11
N ARG A 79 5.90 12.49 0.37
CA ARG A 79 6.85 13.05 -0.61
C ARG A 79 7.02 12.20 -1.86
N THR A 80 6.84 10.87 -1.78
CA THR A 80 6.88 10.02 -2.99
C THR A 80 5.64 10.20 -3.87
N LEU A 81 4.59 10.91 -3.40
CA LEU A 81 3.43 11.28 -4.20
C LEU A 81 3.65 12.53 -5.10
N ARG A 82 4.80 13.21 -4.99
CA ARG A 82 5.13 14.37 -5.84
C ARG A 82 4.96 14.13 -7.35
N PRO A 83 5.24 12.96 -7.95
CA PRO A 83 4.98 12.71 -9.37
C PRO A 83 3.51 12.90 -9.77
N LEU A 84 2.57 12.71 -8.84
CA LEU A 84 1.14 12.92 -9.06
C LEU A 84 0.81 14.37 -9.43
N ARG A 85 1.63 15.34 -8.99
CA ARG A 85 1.50 16.74 -9.39
C ARG A 85 1.78 16.94 -10.88
N VAL A 86 2.69 16.16 -11.47
CA VAL A 86 3.03 16.24 -12.90
C VAL A 86 1.84 15.77 -13.72
N ILE A 87 1.18 14.71 -13.28
CA ILE A 87 -0.07 14.20 -13.86
C ILE A 87 -1.16 15.29 -13.78
N SER A 88 -1.28 16.01 -12.65
CA SER A 88 -2.28 17.08 -12.48
C SER A 88 -2.01 18.35 -13.30
N ARG A 89 -0.78 18.54 -13.81
CA ARG A 89 -0.40 19.72 -14.62
C ARG A 89 -0.36 19.41 -16.11
N ALA A 90 -0.11 18.16 -16.49
CA ALA A 90 -0.06 17.73 -17.87
C ALA A 90 -1.45 17.29 -18.36
N PRO A 91 -2.09 18.00 -19.31
CA PRO A 91 -3.43 17.65 -19.79
C PRO A 91 -3.48 16.27 -20.47
N GLY A 92 -2.39 15.83 -21.13
CA GLY A 92 -2.32 14.50 -21.74
C GLY A 92 -2.39 13.35 -20.73
N LEU A 93 -1.74 13.49 -19.56
CA LEU A 93 -1.78 12.46 -18.52
C LEU A 93 -3.14 12.39 -17.82
N LYS A 94 -3.84 13.52 -17.68
CA LYS A 94 -5.22 13.53 -17.14
C LYS A 94 -6.17 12.72 -18.00
N LEU A 95 -6.12 12.90 -19.32
CA LEU A 95 -6.96 12.17 -20.25
C LEU A 95 -6.72 10.65 -20.17
N VAL A 96 -5.46 10.24 -20.05
CA VAL A 96 -5.11 8.82 -19.89
C VAL A 96 -5.67 8.25 -18.58
N VAL A 97 -5.54 8.97 -17.46
CA VAL A 97 -6.07 8.51 -16.17
C VAL A 97 -7.60 8.46 -16.18
N GLU A 98 -8.26 9.45 -16.77
CA GLU A 98 -9.72 9.52 -16.86
C GLU A 98 -10.30 8.40 -17.74
N THR A 99 -9.65 8.10 -18.87
CA THR A 99 -10.02 6.97 -19.73
C THR A 99 -9.79 5.62 -19.05
N LEU A 100 -8.70 5.45 -18.29
CA LEU A 100 -8.46 4.27 -17.44
C LEU A 100 -9.57 4.09 -16.41
N ILE A 101 -9.91 5.12 -15.64
CA ILE A 101 -10.96 5.04 -14.60
C ILE A 101 -12.32 4.72 -15.23
N THR A 102 -12.64 5.35 -16.36
CA THR A 102 -13.87 5.09 -17.10
C THR A 102 -13.93 3.64 -17.60
N SER A 103 -12.81 3.09 -18.06
CA SER A 103 -12.70 1.70 -18.53
C SER A 103 -12.73 0.69 -17.38
N LEU A 104 -12.27 1.06 -16.18
CA LEU A 104 -12.33 0.22 -14.98
C LEU A 104 -13.75 0.08 -14.41
N LYS A 105 -14.62 1.08 -14.62
CA LYS A 105 -16.00 1.07 -14.12
C LYS A 105 -16.81 -0.17 -14.56
N PRO A 106 -16.84 -0.58 -15.85
CA PRO A 106 -17.51 -1.83 -16.25
C PRO A 106 -16.80 -3.09 -15.74
N ILE A 107 -15.46 -3.07 -15.65
CA ILE A 107 -14.65 -4.20 -15.16
C ILE A 107 -14.90 -4.45 -13.66
N GLY A 108 -15.25 -3.39 -12.90
CA GLY A 108 -15.52 -3.46 -11.47
C GLY A 108 -16.56 -4.51 -11.08
N ASN A 109 -17.60 -4.73 -11.90
CA ASN A 109 -18.62 -5.76 -11.62
C ASN A 109 -18.03 -7.18 -11.67
N ILE A 110 -17.17 -7.45 -12.65
CA ILE A 110 -16.52 -8.76 -12.81
C ILE A 110 -15.52 -8.98 -11.67
N VAL A 111 -14.76 -7.94 -11.32
CA VAL A 111 -13.80 -7.98 -10.20
C VAL A 111 -14.53 -8.25 -8.88
N LEU A 112 -15.70 -7.64 -8.65
CA LEU A 112 -16.48 -7.85 -7.43
C LEU A 112 -16.92 -9.32 -7.30
N ILE A 113 -17.39 -9.93 -8.38
CA ILE A 113 -17.74 -11.35 -8.41
C ILE A 113 -16.49 -12.20 -8.12
N CYS A 114 -15.36 -11.90 -8.77
CA CYS A 114 -14.09 -12.59 -8.54
C CYS A 114 -13.63 -12.51 -7.07
N CYS A 115 -13.73 -11.32 -6.46
CA CYS A 115 -13.42 -11.12 -5.05
C CYS A 115 -14.34 -11.97 -4.14
N ALA A 116 -15.63 -12.07 -4.45
CA ALA A 116 -16.55 -12.92 -3.68
C ALA A 116 -16.14 -14.41 -3.75
N PHE A 117 -15.78 -14.91 -4.93
CA PHE A 117 -15.26 -16.26 -5.09
C PHE A 117 -13.97 -16.50 -4.29
N PHE A 118 -13.02 -15.54 -4.31
CA PHE A 118 -11.80 -15.64 -3.52
C PHE A 118 -12.06 -15.64 -2.01
N ILE A 119 -13.07 -14.91 -1.54
CA ILE A 119 -13.47 -14.92 -0.12
C ILE A 119 -14.03 -16.28 0.27
N ILE A 120 -14.91 -16.88 -0.55
CA ILE A 120 -15.47 -18.22 -0.28
C ILE A 120 -14.36 -19.25 -0.16
N PHE A 121 -13.46 -19.31 -1.16
CA PHE A 121 -12.30 -20.22 -1.10
C PHE A 121 -11.34 -19.89 0.03
N GLY A 122 -11.19 -18.61 0.38
CA GLY A 122 -10.37 -18.17 1.50
C GLY A 122 -10.90 -18.68 2.84
N ILE A 123 -12.21 -18.55 3.09
CA ILE A 123 -12.85 -19.07 4.30
C ILE A 123 -12.74 -20.59 4.35
N LEU A 124 -13.03 -21.28 3.25
CA LEU A 124 -12.87 -22.74 3.16
C LEU A 124 -11.42 -23.17 3.44
N GLY A 125 -10.44 -22.48 2.86
CA GLY A 125 -9.02 -22.73 3.08
C GLY A 125 -8.60 -22.54 4.54
N VAL A 126 -9.11 -21.51 5.21
CA VAL A 126 -8.88 -21.31 6.65
C VAL A 126 -9.48 -22.46 7.46
N GLN A 127 -10.71 -22.88 7.19
CA GLN A 127 -11.33 -23.97 7.95
C GLN A 127 -10.59 -25.30 7.80
N LEU A 128 -10.06 -25.58 6.61
CA LEU A 128 -9.37 -26.84 6.33
C LEU A 128 -7.91 -26.86 6.78
N PHE A 129 -7.19 -25.73 6.66
CA PHE A 129 -5.74 -25.71 6.81
C PHE A 129 -5.21 -24.79 7.92
N LYS A 130 -6.09 -24.19 8.74
CA LYS A 130 -5.66 -23.40 9.91
C LYS A 130 -4.77 -24.22 10.82
N GLY A 131 -3.60 -23.67 11.16
CA GLY A 131 -2.67 -24.34 12.07
C GLY A 131 -1.84 -25.46 11.46
N LYS A 132 -2.01 -25.79 10.16
CA LYS A 132 -1.34 -26.95 9.52
C LYS A 132 -0.01 -26.60 8.85
N PHE A 133 0.23 -25.34 8.49
CA PHE A 133 1.44 -24.90 7.76
C PHE A 133 2.61 -24.49 8.65
N PHE A 134 2.83 -25.24 9.73
CA PHE A 134 3.97 -25.02 10.61
C PHE A 134 5.05 -26.07 10.35
N HIS A 135 6.30 -25.63 10.36
CA HIS A 135 7.46 -26.51 10.24
C HIS A 135 8.53 -26.12 11.27
N CYS A 136 9.39 -27.08 11.57
CA CYS A 136 10.56 -26.86 12.41
C CYS A 136 11.73 -26.39 11.56
N LEU A 137 12.41 -25.31 11.96
CA LEU A 137 13.62 -24.80 11.32
C LEU A 137 14.84 -25.15 12.21
N GLY A 138 15.70 -26.03 11.70
CA GLY A 138 16.93 -26.46 12.37
C GLY A 138 17.89 -27.19 11.40
N PRO A 139 19.15 -27.44 11.81
CA PRO A 139 20.13 -28.17 11.00
C PRO A 139 19.73 -29.63 10.72
N ASP A 140 19.12 -30.33 11.69
CA ASP A 140 18.69 -31.73 11.55
C ASP A 140 17.21 -31.91 11.92
N VAL A 141 16.32 -31.76 10.94
CA VAL A 141 14.85 -31.84 11.12
C VAL A 141 14.27 -33.21 10.72
N LYS A 142 15.11 -34.12 10.21
CA LYS A 142 14.66 -35.40 9.63
C LYS A 142 13.92 -36.33 10.61
N ASN A 143 14.19 -36.21 11.91
CA ASN A 143 13.65 -37.10 12.95
C ASN A 143 12.60 -36.40 13.86
N ILE A 144 12.15 -35.19 13.51
CA ILE A 144 11.28 -34.36 14.35
C ILE A 144 9.91 -34.27 13.69
N THR A 145 8.92 -34.97 14.26
CA THR A 145 7.56 -35.02 13.71
C THR A 145 6.59 -34.08 14.43
N ASN A 146 6.84 -33.75 15.70
CA ASN A 146 5.97 -32.93 16.53
C ASN A 146 6.60 -31.60 16.96
N LYS A 147 5.73 -30.65 17.30
CA LYS A 147 6.11 -29.33 17.82
C LYS A 147 6.91 -29.42 19.13
N SER A 148 6.53 -30.34 20.02
CA SER A 148 7.22 -30.61 21.28
C SER A 148 8.69 -30.97 21.05
N ASP A 149 8.93 -31.84 20.08
CA ASP A 149 10.26 -32.40 19.81
C ASP A 149 11.17 -31.33 19.16
N CYS A 150 10.57 -30.45 18.34
CA CYS A 150 11.26 -29.28 17.80
C CYS A 150 11.73 -28.31 18.90
N LEU A 151 10.88 -28.07 19.91
CA LEU A 151 11.21 -27.18 21.02
C LEU A 151 12.22 -27.81 21.98
N LEU A 152 12.17 -29.14 22.18
CA LEU A 152 13.15 -29.89 22.96
C LEU A 152 14.55 -29.86 22.33
N ALA A 153 14.62 -29.90 21.00
CA ALA A 153 15.87 -29.75 20.25
C ALA A 153 16.37 -28.29 20.16
N SER A 154 15.74 -27.34 20.86
CA SER A 154 16.05 -25.91 20.81
C SER A 154 15.93 -25.29 19.40
N TYR A 155 15.06 -25.85 18.55
CA TYR A 155 14.80 -25.37 17.19
C TYR A 155 13.58 -24.44 17.11
N LYS A 156 13.49 -23.65 16.04
CA LYS A 156 12.41 -22.66 15.87
C LYS A 156 11.22 -23.24 15.11
N TRP A 157 10.06 -23.24 15.75
CA TRP A 157 8.79 -23.61 15.11
C TRP A 157 8.19 -22.39 14.40
N VAL A 158 8.25 -22.36 13.07
CA VAL A 158 7.87 -21.21 12.25
C VAL A 158 6.79 -21.61 11.25
N HIS A 159 5.88 -20.70 10.95
CA HIS A 159 4.87 -20.90 9.91
C HIS A 159 5.42 -20.50 8.53
N HIS A 160 4.89 -21.11 7.46
CA HIS A 160 5.19 -20.64 6.11
C HIS A 160 4.70 -19.21 5.88
N LYS A 161 5.45 -18.45 5.07
CA LYS A 161 5.14 -17.05 4.70
C LYS A 161 3.74 -16.89 4.07
N TYR A 162 3.29 -17.90 3.34
CA TYR A 162 1.95 -18.01 2.79
C TYR A 162 1.20 -19.09 3.56
N ASN A 163 0.16 -18.72 4.30
CA ASN A 163 -0.60 -19.62 5.16
C ASN A 163 -2.10 -19.29 5.15
N PHE A 164 -2.88 -20.17 5.78
CA PHE A 164 -4.34 -20.07 5.88
C PHE A 164 -4.80 -19.89 7.34
N ASP A 165 -4.02 -19.17 8.16
CA ASP A 165 -4.39 -18.98 9.57
C ASP A 165 -5.45 -17.88 9.76
N ASN A 166 -5.45 -16.88 8.86
CA ASN A 166 -6.39 -15.76 8.85
C ASN A 166 -6.90 -15.50 7.41
N LEU A 167 -8.09 -14.90 7.29
CA LEU A 167 -8.70 -14.61 5.99
C LEU A 167 -7.79 -13.75 5.09
N GLY A 168 -7.13 -12.73 5.64
CA GLY A 168 -6.22 -11.88 4.87
C GLY A 168 -5.02 -12.65 4.30
N GLN A 169 -4.42 -13.55 5.09
CA GLN A 169 -3.31 -14.39 4.64
C GLN A 169 -3.75 -15.45 3.62
N ALA A 170 -4.95 -16.01 3.81
CA ALA A 170 -5.57 -16.91 2.85
C ALA A 170 -5.83 -16.23 1.50
N LEU A 171 -6.34 -14.99 1.51
CA LEU A 171 -6.54 -14.21 0.29
C LEU A 171 -5.22 -13.88 -0.43
N MET A 172 -4.16 -13.53 0.32
CA MET A 172 -2.83 -13.33 -0.28
C MET A 172 -2.29 -14.62 -0.90
N SER A 173 -2.46 -15.75 -0.22
CA SER A 173 -2.03 -17.06 -0.71
C SER A 173 -2.80 -17.47 -1.97
N LEU A 174 -4.12 -17.26 -2.00
CA LEU A 174 -4.96 -17.51 -3.18
C LEU A 174 -4.62 -16.58 -4.34
N PHE A 175 -4.30 -15.31 -4.07
CA PHE A 175 -3.87 -14.37 -5.09
C PHE A 175 -2.57 -14.82 -5.76
N VAL A 176 -1.56 -15.22 -4.98
CA VAL A 176 -0.29 -15.75 -5.51
C VAL A 176 -0.52 -17.02 -6.34
N LEU A 177 -1.39 -17.92 -5.87
CA LEU A 177 -1.78 -19.13 -6.63
C LEU A 177 -2.47 -18.78 -7.96
N ALA A 178 -3.36 -17.79 -7.96
CA ALA A 178 -4.08 -17.35 -9.16
C ALA A 178 -3.15 -16.66 -10.18
N SER A 179 -2.17 -15.89 -9.72
CA SER A 179 -1.17 -15.22 -10.57
C SER A 179 -0.19 -16.20 -11.23
N LYS A 180 -0.14 -17.47 -10.76
CA LYS A 180 0.83 -18.51 -11.18
C LYS A 180 2.31 -18.13 -11.02
N ASP A 181 2.60 -16.97 -10.45
CA ASP A 181 3.95 -16.53 -10.09
C ASP A 181 4.50 -17.45 -8.98
N GLY A 182 5.51 -18.26 -9.30
CA GLY A 182 6.15 -19.18 -8.35
C GLY A 182 5.59 -20.61 -8.32
N TRP A 183 4.77 -21.03 -9.29
CA TRP A 183 4.21 -22.39 -9.38
C TRP A 183 5.27 -23.52 -9.27
N GLY A 184 6.51 -23.28 -9.73
CA GLY A 184 7.63 -24.23 -9.59
C GLY A 184 8.17 -24.41 -8.16
N GLN A 185 8.09 -23.39 -7.30
CA GLN A 185 8.54 -23.46 -5.90
C GLN A 185 7.42 -23.93 -4.95
N HIS A 186 6.15 -23.66 -5.29
CA HIS A 186 5.01 -24.08 -4.48
C HIS A 186 4.74 -25.59 -4.55
N HIS A 187 5.04 -26.25 -5.67
CA HIS A 187 4.90 -27.71 -5.81
C HIS A 187 5.80 -28.52 -4.86
N VAL A 188 6.82 -27.88 -4.26
CA VAL A 188 7.74 -28.48 -3.29
C VAL A 188 7.31 -28.21 -1.83
N SER A 189 6.49 -27.19 -1.58
CA SER A 189 6.08 -26.78 -0.21
C SER A 189 4.69 -27.25 0.20
N TRP A 190 3.83 -27.66 -0.74
CA TRP A 190 2.59 -28.34 -0.40
C TRP A 190 2.88 -29.81 -0.06
N PRO A 191 2.26 -30.37 0.99
CA PRO A 191 2.38 -31.80 1.27
C PRO A 191 1.87 -32.55 0.05
N ARG A 192 2.75 -33.23 -0.69
CA ARG A 192 2.31 -34.16 -1.72
C ARG A 192 1.47 -35.21 -1.00
N ARG A 193 0.20 -35.29 -1.38
CA ARG A 193 -0.64 -36.44 -1.03
C ARG A 193 0.14 -37.67 -1.51
N GLY A 194 0.49 -38.56 -0.57
CA GLY A 194 1.28 -39.75 -0.84
C GLY A 194 0.74 -40.45 -2.08
N GLY A 195 1.63 -40.70 -3.04
CA GLY A 195 1.32 -41.54 -4.18
C GLY A 195 0.99 -42.95 -3.68
N HIS A 196 -0.12 -43.48 -4.17
CA HIS A 196 -0.20 -44.90 -4.47
C HIS A 196 0.42 -45.13 -5.84
#